data_AF-A0A317MKN6-F1
#
_entry.id   AF-A0A317MKN6-F1
#
_cell.length_a   1.000
_cell.length_b   1.000
_cell.length_c   1.000
_cell.angle_alpha   90.00
_cell.angle_beta   90.00
_cell.angle_gamma   90.00
#
_symmetry.space_group_name_H-M   'P 1'
#
loop_
_entity.id
_entity.type
_entity.pdbx_description
1 polymer ?
#
loop_
_entity_poly.entity_id
_entity_poly.type
_entity_poly.pdbx_seq_one_letter_code
_entity_poly.pdbx_strand_id
1 'polypeptide(L)'
;MTHRIPGADRVHRRWHGLVLAIAVLTLLALIAVLGTRWVVANQNRIFPTATPWSQECSVWTGDEQVKLDRDQAKRASTAAAVIAQGDDAPISRPDVDDIPDEVMDALVNGPEDDAGPSMSCRYSGEEVEFEEERPSGMTPRTETLKAGIENDFADTQIGGFVAGGYDTGHGEGSAHYEGRALDVFYRPVNEDNRREGWLLAHWLIAHAPDYQIDVIIFDDKIWSTRYPSMGWRHYEADPDNEILRHLDHVHVDVLRGPEPEDD
;
A
#
# COMPACT_ATOMS: atom_id res chain seq x y z
N MET A 1 -60.60 42.87 -61.50
CA MET A 1 -59.16 42.96 -61.24
C MET A 1 -58.95 43.52 -59.84
N THR A 2 -58.55 42.67 -58.88
CA THR A 2 -57.86 43.08 -57.65
C THR A 2 -57.00 41.89 -57.22
N HIS A 3 -55.70 41.98 -57.47
CA HIS A 3 -54.71 41.00 -57.03
C HIS A 3 -54.45 41.17 -55.53
N ARG A 4 -54.60 40.10 -54.74
CA ARG A 4 -54.05 40.00 -53.38
C ARG A 4 -52.61 39.49 -53.49
N ILE A 5 -51.64 40.27 -53.01
CA ILE A 5 -50.24 39.85 -52.88
C ILE A 5 -50.11 39.02 -51.59
N PRO A 6 -49.62 37.77 -51.62
CA PRO A 6 -49.26 37.02 -50.43
C PRO A 6 -47.76 37.19 -50.16
N GLY A 7 -47.38 38.05 -49.22
CA GLY A 7 -45.97 38.25 -48.91
C GLY A 7 -45.73 39.07 -47.64
N ALA A 8 -45.77 38.41 -46.48
CA ALA A 8 -45.11 38.90 -45.26
C ALA A 8 -44.95 37.76 -44.22
N ASP A 9 -46.02 37.01 -43.95
CA ASP A 9 -46.07 36.13 -42.76
C ASP A 9 -45.17 34.89 -42.83
N ARG A 10 -44.84 34.41 -44.04
CA ARG A 10 -44.08 33.16 -44.21
C ARG A 10 -42.56 33.35 -44.01
N VAL A 11 -42.06 34.58 -44.14
CA VAL A 11 -40.63 34.91 -43.95
C VAL A 11 -40.30 35.11 -42.48
N HIS A 12 -41.16 35.81 -41.73
CA HIS A 12 -40.97 36.06 -40.29
C HIS A 12 -40.96 34.76 -39.46
N ARG A 13 -41.82 33.78 -39.77
CA ARG A 13 -41.89 32.51 -39.03
C ARG A 13 -40.63 31.65 -39.18
N ARG A 14 -39.94 31.71 -40.33
CA ARG A 14 -38.67 30.98 -40.56
C ARG A 14 -37.49 31.64 -39.84
N TRP A 15 -37.47 32.97 -39.77
CA TRP A 15 -36.44 33.73 -39.05
C TRP A 15 -36.53 33.54 -37.54
N HIS A 16 -37.73 33.57 -36.96
CA HIS A 16 -37.89 33.32 -35.52
C HIS A 16 -37.51 31.89 -35.13
N GLY A 17 -37.79 30.90 -35.97
CA GLY A 17 -37.35 29.51 -35.74
C GLY A 17 -35.82 29.36 -35.76
N LEU A 18 -35.15 30.07 -36.67
CA LEU A 18 -33.68 30.04 -36.77
C LEU A 18 -33.00 30.75 -35.59
N VAL A 19 -33.54 31.89 -35.16
CA VAL A 19 -33.05 32.63 -33.99
C VAL A 19 -33.26 31.82 -32.71
N LEU A 20 -34.41 31.17 -32.54
CA LEU A 20 -34.67 30.30 -31.38
C LEU A 20 -33.72 29.10 -31.35
N ALA A 21 -33.48 28.46 -32.50
CA ALA A 21 -32.55 27.35 -32.60
C ALA A 21 -31.11 27.76 -32.23
N ILE A 22 -30.65 28.91 -32.72
CA ILE A 22 -29.33 29.45 -32.36
C ILE A 22 -29.25 29.75 -30.87
N ALA A 23 -30.27 30.40 -30.29
CA ALA A 23 -30.31 30.70 -28.86
C ALA A 23 -30.24 29.43 -28.00
N VAL A 24 -31.00 28.39 -28.35
CA VAL A 24 -30.96 27.10 -27.65
C VAL A 24 -29.58 26.44 -27.78
N LEU A 25 -28.98 26.44 -28.97
CA LEU A 25 -27.65 25.86 -29.17
C LEU A 25 -26.57 26.61 -28.39
N THR A 26 -26.64 27.95 -28.33
CA THR A 26 -25.70 28.74 -27.53
C THR A 26 -25.85 28.48 -26.03
N LEU A 27 -27.08 28.32 -25.54
CA LEU A 27 -27.34 28.00 -24.14
C LEU A 27 -26.81 26.61 -23.78
N LEU A 28 -27.04 25.61 -24.63
CA LEU A 28 -26.53 24.25 -24.43
C LEU A 28 -25.00 24.21 -24.42
N ALA A 29 -24.34 24.94 -25.34
CA ALA A 29 -22.89 25.06 -25.35
C ALA A 29 -22.35 25.72 -24.07
N LEU A 30 -23.03 26.74 -23.56
CA LEU A 30 -22.63 27.44 -22.35
C LEU A 30 -22.79 26.57 -21.10
N ILE A 31 -23.89 25.80 -21.02
CA ILE A 31 -24.11 24.79 -19.97
C ILE A 31 -23.03 23.71 -20.04
N ALA A 32 -22.70 23.21 -21.23
CA ALA A 32 -21.65 22.22 -21.40
C ALA A 32 -20.29 22.74 -20.92
N VAL A 33 -19.88 23.94 -21.32
CA VAL A 33 -18.60 24.54 -20.92
C VAL A 33 -18.54 24.79 -19.41
N LEU A 34 -19.61 25.31 -18.82
CA LEU A 34 -19.68 25.52 -17.37
C LEU A 34 -19.70 24.20 -16.61
N GLY A 35 -20.42 23.19 -17.11
CA GLY A 35 -20.44 21.84 -16.57
C GLY A 35 -19.07 21.20 -16.60
N THR A 36 -18.36 21.25 -17.73
CA THR A 36 -16.99 20.71 -17.86
C THR A 36 -16.02 21.45 -16.93
N ARG A 37 -16.08 22.78 -16.86
CA ARG A 37 -15.22 23.54 -15.93
C ARG A 37 -15.49 23.22 -14.47
N TRP A 38 -16.75 23.04 -14.10
CA TRP A 38 -17.14 22.63 -12.76
C TRP A 38 -16.67 21.21 -12.45
N VAL A 39 -16.83 20.27 -13.38
CA VAL A 39 -16.33 18.88 -13.24
C VAL A 39 -14.80 18.86 -13.10
N VAL A 40 -14.06 19.62 -13.90
CA VAL A 40 -12.59 19.71 -13.81
C VAL A 40 -12.15 20.33 -12.48
N ALA A 41 -12.79 21.43 -12.06
CA ALA A 41 -12.48 22.09 -10.78
C ALA A 41 -12.81 21.23 -9.56
N ASN A 42 -13.73 20.27 -9.71
CA ASN A 42 -14.26 19.45 -8.64
C ASN A 42 -13.95 17.95 -8.86
N GLN A 43 -13.00 17.64 -9.74
CA GLN A 43 -12.69 16.28 -10.18
C GLN A 43 -12.34 15.36 -9.01
N ASN A 44 -11.53 15.82 -8.05
CA ASN A 44 -11.15 15.04 -6.86
C ASN A 44 -12.32 14.73 -5.90
N ARG A 45 -13.44 15.45 -6.01
CA ARG A 45 -14.64 15.24 -5.17
C ARG A 45 -15.71 14.38 -5.84
N ILE A 46 -15.76 14.36 -7.17
CA ILE A 46 -16.80 13.66 -7.95
C ILE A 46 -16.27 12.33 -8.50
N PHE A 47 -15.02 12.35 -8.93
CA PHE A 47 -14.27 11.21 -9.42
C PHE A 47 -12.89 11.24 -8.75
N PRO A 48 -12.78 10.86 -7.47
CA PRO A 48 -11.48 10.39 -6.98
C PRO A 48 -11.03 9.37 -8.02
N THR A 49 -9.84 9.53 -8.58
CA THR A 49 -9.37 8.73 -9.71
C THR A 49 -9.25 7.28 -9.30
N ALA A 50 -10.37 6.58 -9.33
CA ALA A 50 -10.48 5.15 -9.24
C ALA A 50 -10.09 4.62 -10.61
N THR A 51 -8.79 4.42 -10.82
CA THR A 51 -8.34 3.48 -11.84
C THR A 51 -8.96 2.11 -11.53
N PRO A 52 -9.12 1.19 -12.50
CA PRO A 52 -9.69 -0.15 -12.26
C PRO A 52 -8.91 -1.02 -11.24
N TRP A 53 -7.86 -0.48 -10.64
CA TRP A 53 -6.91 -1.07 -9.70
C TRP A 53 -6.97 -0.41 -8.31
N SER A 54 -7.91 0.52 -8.08
CA SER A 54 -7.86 1.55 -7.03
C SER A 54 -8.20 1.12 -5.59
N GLN A 55 -7.92 -0.12 -5.20
CA GLN A 55 -8.09 -0.58 -3.83
C GLN A 55 -7.01 -1.63 -3.57
N GLU A 56 -5.78 -1.17 -3.38
CA GLU A 56 -4.62 -2.07 -3.23
C GLU A 56 -4.58 -2.69 -1.83
N CYS A 57 -5.06 -1.95 -0.83
CA CYS A 57 -4.96 -2.32 0.57
C CYS A 57 -6.34 -2.41 1.21
N SER A 58 -6.42 -3.22 2.25
CA SER A 58 -7.61 -3.40 3.05
C SER A 58 -7.26 -3.66 4.50
N VAL A 59 -8.04 -3.06 5.39
CA VAL A 59 -7.97 -3.25 6.83
C VAL A 59 -9.25 -3.93 7.30
N TRP A 60 -9.12 -4.97 8.13
CA TRP A 60 -10.23 -5.66 8.76
C TRP A 60 -10.56 -5.02 10.10
N THR A 61 -11.81 -4.61 10.26
CA THR A 61 -12.36 -4.02 11.48
C THR A 61 -13.50 -4.93 11.94
N GLY A 62 -13.15 -5.99 12.67
CA GLY A 62 -14.06 -7.12 12.92
C GLY A 62 -14.35 -7.90 11.63
N ASP A 63 -15.64 -8.06 11.29
CA ASP A 63 -16.07 -8.76 10.07
C ASP A 63 -16.07 -7.86 8.82
N GLU A 64 -15.91 -6.54 9.00
CA GLU A 64 -15.92 -5.58 7.90
C GLU A 64 -14.52 -5.34 7.34
N GLN A 65 -14.47 -5.02 6.05
CA GLN A 65 -13.24 -4.70 5.35
C GLN A 65 -13.30 -3.26 4.84
N VAL A 66 -12.48 -2.39 5.41
CA VAL A 66 -12.29 -1.02 4.96
C VAL A 66 -11.17 -0.99 3.93
N LYS A 67 -11.40 -0.33 2.80
CA LYS A 67 -10.44 -0.28 1.69
C LYS A 67 -9.67 1.01 1.72
N LEU A 68 -8.36 0.90 1.53
CA LEU A 68 -7.43 2.02 1.47
C LEU A 68 -6.71 2.01 0.13
N ASP A 69 -6.40 3.19 -0.40
CA ASP A 69 -5.33 3.29 -1.38
C ASP A 69 -3.95 3.09 -0.71
N ARG A 70 -2.91 2.95 -1.53
CA ARG A 70 -1.55 2.70 -1.07
C ARG A 70 -1.01 3.82 -0.18
N ASP A 71 -1.31 5.07 -0.51
CA ASP A 71 -0.80 6.22 0.23
C ASP A 71 -1.50 6.33 1.58
N GLN A 72 -2.80 6.06 1.64
CA GLN A 72 -3.55 5.93 2.87
C GLN A 72 -3.01 4.80 3.74
N ALA A 73 -2.76 3.63 3.18
CA ALA A 73 -2.21 2.48 3.92
C ALA A 73 -0.84 2.81 4.53
N LYS A 74 0.07 3.42 3.76
CA LYS A 74 1.38 3.87 4.26
C LYS A 74 1.24 4.87 5.41
N ARG A 75 0.44 5.93 5.24
CA ARG A 75 0.21 6.92 6.31
C ARG A 75 -0.40 6.28 7.56
N ALA A 76 -1.39 5.40 7.39
CA ALA A 76 -2.05 4.71 8.50
C ALA A 76 -1.08 3.79 9.26
N SER A 77 -0.30 2.95 8.57
CA SER A 77 0.66 2.06 9.22
C SER A 77 1.79 2.83 9.90
N THR A 78 2.29 3.90 9.28
CA THR A 78 3.30 4.78 9.91
C THR A 78 2.72 5.49 11.13
N ALA A 79 1.49 6.03 11.04
CA ALA A 79 0.84 6.63 12.19
C ALA A 79 0.59 5.63 13.33
N ALA A 80 0.20 4.39 13.02
CA ALA A 80 0.02 3.34 14.01
C ALA A 80 1.34 3.01 14.73
N ALA A 81 2.43 2.88 13.98
CA ALA A 81 3.77 2.69 14.54
C ALA A 81 4.19 3.85 15.43
N VAL A 82 3.95 5.11 15.02
CA VAL A 82 4.26 6.29 15.84
C VAL A 82 3.42 6.33 17.12
N ILE A 83 2.12 6.00 17.04
CA ILE A 83 1.24 5.97 18.21
C ILE A 83 1.73 4.95 19.24
N ALA A 84 2.12 3.75 18.79
CA ALA A 84 2.60 2.69 19.68
C ALA A 84 3.95 3.02 20.34
N GLN A 85 4.86 3.65 19.59
CA GLN A 85 6.17 4.07 20.10
C GLN A 85 6.10 5.29 21.02
N GLY A 86 5.03 6.10 20.94
CA GLY A 86 4.83 7.26 21.80
C GLY A 86 5.96 8.29 21.69
N ASP A 87 6.54 8.68 22.82
CA ASP A 87 7.61 9.69 22.88
C ASP A 87 8.94 9.21 22.27
N ASP A 88 9.10 7.89 22.10
CA ASP A 88 10.32 7.30 21.53
C ASP A 88 10.28 7.27 19.98
N ALA A 89 9.14 7.58 19.36
CA ALA A 89 8.99 7.58 17.91
C ALA A 89 10.01 8.52 17.22
N PRO A 90 10.80 8.05 16.23
CA PRO A 90 11.82 8.88 15.58
C PRO A 90 11.24 10.01 14.72
N ILE A 91 9.99 9.87 14.30
CA ILE A 91 9.28 10.78 13.40
C ILE A 91 7.97 11.27 14.01
N SER A 92 7.48 12.40 13.51
CA SER A 92 6.16 12.90 13.86
C SER A 92 5.07 12.10 13.16
N ARG A 93 3.92 11.94 13.84
CA ARG A 93 2.76 11.24 13.29
C ARG A 93 2.29 11.91 11.98
N PRO A 94 2.15 11.16 10.87
CA PRO A 94 1.60 11.70 9.64
C PRO A 94 0.11 12.05 9.79
N ASP A 95 -0.40 12.84 8.85
CA ASP A 95 -1.82 13.19 8.78
C ASP A 95 -2.67 11.99 8.33
N VAL A 96 -3.73 11.73 9.07
CA VAL A 96 -4.68 10.62 8.87
C VAL A 96 -6.14 11.10 9.00
N ASP A 97 -6.40 12.41 8.87
CA ASP A 97 -7.75 12.98 8.97
C ASP A 97 -8.76 12.41 7.95
N ASP A 98 -8.26 11.80 6.86
CA ASP A 98 -9.05 11.13 5.82
C ASP A 98 -9.23 9.62 6.03
N ILE A 99 -8.71 9.07 7.13
CA ILE A 99 -8.71 7.64 7.46
C ILE A 99 -9.66 7.40 8.65
N PRO A 100 -10.60 6.43 8.57
CA PRO A 100 -11.53 6.19 9.66
C PRO A 100 -10.85 5.78 10.97
N ASP A 101 -11.43 6.19 12.10
CA ASP A 101 -10.89 5.88 13.44
C ASP A 101 -10.82 4.37 13.69
N GLU A 102 -11.81 3.61 13.21
CA GLU A 102 -11.83 2.14 13.33
C GLU A 102 -10.68 1.46 12.60
N VAL A 103 -10.16 2.06 11.52
CA VAL A 103 -8.98 1.56 10.81
C VAL A 103 -7.74 1.78 11.66
N MET A 104 -7.61 2.96 12.27
CA MET A 104 -6.48 3.27 13.14
C MET A 104 -6.47 2.39 14.39
N ASP A 105 -7.64 2.16 14.99
CA ASP A 105 -7.79 1.27 16.14
C ASP A 105 -7.37 -0.16 15.79
N ALA A 106 -7.84 -0.71 14.66
CA ALA A 106 -7.47 -2.05 14.21
C ALA A 106 -5.97 -2.19 13.89
N LEU A 107 -5.32 -1.14 13.38
CA LEU A 107 -3.89 -1.15 13.08
C LEU A 107 -3.03 -1.06 14.34
N VAL A 108 -3.44 -0.26 15.34
CA VAL A 108 -2.70 -0.07 16.60
C VAL A 108 -2.93 -1.25 17.55
N ASN A 109 -4.19 -1.68 17.68
CA ASN A 109 -4.64 -2.62 18.69
C ASN A 109 -4.99 -4.00 18.13
N GLY A 110 -4.80 -4.26 16.84
CA GLY A 110 -5.18 -5.55 16.26
C GLY A 110 -6.70 -5.80 16.31
N PRO A 111 -7.16 -7.02 15.98
CA PRO A 111 -8.53 -7.46 16.21
C PRO A 111 -8.92 -7.44 17.71
N GLU A 112 -10.21 -7.27 18.04
CA GLU A 112 -10.68 -7.09 19.44
C GLU A 112 -10.18 -8.14 20.45
N ASP A 113 -9.99 -9.39 20.01
CA ASP A 113 -9.55 -10.52 20.83
C ASP A 113 -8.20 -11.12 20.37
N ASP A 114 -7.42 -10.40 19.54
CA ASP A 114 -6.16 -10.91 18.99
C ASP A 114 -5.15 -9.79 18.70
N ALA A 115 -3.86 -10.09 18.75
CA ALA A 115 -2.82 -9.19 18.25
C ALA A 115 -2.55 -9.38 16.74
N GLY A 116 -3.36 -10.20 16.05
CA GLY A 116 -3.11 -10.72 14.70
C GLY A 116 -3.18 -9.71 13.54
N PRO A 117 -3.12 -10.21 12.28
CA PRO A 117 -3.11 -9.37 11.09
C PRO A 117 -4.41 -8.59 10.92
N SER A 118 -4.30 -7.26 10.83
CA SER A 118 -5.42 -6.36 10.56
C SER A 118 -5.37 -5.78 9.14
N MET A 119 -4.21 -5.74 8.48
CA MET A 119 -4.08 -5.16 7.15
C MET A 119 -3.41 -6.10 6.15
N SER A 120 -3.87 -6.04 4.90
CA SER A 120 -3.16 -6.63 3.76
C SER A 120 -3.20 -5.71 2.55
N CYS A 121 -2.13 -5.76 1.75
CA CYS A 121 -2.03 -5.06 0.47
C CYS A 121 -1.66 -6.01 -0.65
N ARG A 122 -2.10 -5.70 -1.87
CA ARG A 122 -1.72 -6.41 -3.09
C ARG A 122 -0.49 -5.76 -3.70
N TYR A 123 0.58 -6.53 -3.92
CA TYR A 123 1.75 -6.09 -4.69
C TYR A 123 2.34 -7.32 -5.36
N SER A 124 2.48 -7.30 -6.69
CA SER A 124 2.94 -8.46 -7.48
C SER A 124 4.45 -8.50 -7.72
N GLY A 125 5.21 -7.60 -7.07
CA GLY A 125 6.59 -7.37 -7.43
C GLY A 125 6.71 -6.57 -8.73
N GLU A 126 7.84 -5.89 -8.87
CA GLU A 126 8.30 -5.31 -10.13
C GLU A 126 9.52 -6.06 -10.64
N GLU A 127 9.83 -5.92 -11.92
CA GLU A 127 11.11 -6.40 -12.45
C GLU A 127 12.22 -5.47 -11.95
N VAL A 128 13.19 -6.06 -11.25
CA VAL A 128 14.34 -5.34 -10.70
C VAL A 128 15.63 -5.98 -11.21
N GLU A 129 16.68 -5.18 -11.29
CA GLU A 129 18.03 -5.67 -11.57
C GLU A 129 18.53 -6.53 -10.39
N PHE A 130 19.35 -7.52 -10.72
CA PHE A 130 20.08 -8.29 -9.72
C PHE A 130 21.09 -7.40 -9.00
N GLU A 131 21.19 -7.59 -7.69
CA GLU A 131 22.15 -6.89 -6.86
C GLU A 131 23.02 -7.87 -6.08
N GLU A 132 24.33 -7.69 -6.19
CA GLU A 132 25.28 -8.47 -5.40
C GLU A 132 25.29 -8.04 -3.93
N GLU A 133 25.61 -9.00 -3.06
CA GLU A 133 25.86 -8.75 -1.65
C GLU A 133 27.06 -7.80 -1.49
N ARG A 134 26.90 -6.80 -0.60
CA ARG A 134 27.98 -5.87 -0.20
C ARG A 134 28.78 -6.44 0.97
N PRO A 135 29.96 -5.88 1.31
CA PRO A 135 30.75 -6.30 2.47
C PRO A 135 30.01 -6.28 3.83
N SER A 136 28.87 -5.60 3.90
CA SER A 136 27.96 -5.62 5.06
C SER A 136 27.23 -6.96 5.25
N GLY A 137 27.21 -7.84 4.25
CA GLY A 137 26.36 -9.04 4.23
C GLY A 137 24.94 -8.79 3.72
N MET A 138 24.72 -7.66 3.03
CA MET A 138 23.41 -7.22 2.56
C MET A 138 23.50 -6.73 1.12
N THR A 139 22.45 -6.93 0.33
CA THR A 139 22.29 -6.22 -0.95
C THR A 139 22.01 -4.72 -0.73
N PRO A 140 22.31 -3.84 -1.71
CA PRO A 140 21.90 -2.43 -1.67
C PRO A 140 20.41 -2.21 -1.32
N ARG A 141 19.52 -3.04 -1.85
CA ARG A 141 18.08 -3.01 -1.57
C ARG A 141 17.78 -3.36 -0.12
N THR A 142 18.43 -4.39 0.43
CA THR A 142 18.31 -4.75 1.85
C THR A 142 18.83 -3.63 2.77
N GLU A 143 19.94 -2.97 2.41
CA GLU A 143 20.46 -1.81 3.17
C GLU A 143 19.48 -0.64 3.14
N THR A 144 18.80 -0.42 2.01
CA THR A 144 17.79 0.63 1.85
C THR A 144 16.54 0.31 2.68
N LEU A 145 16.09 -0.94 2.68
CA LEU A 145 14.99 -1.40 3.53
C LEU A 145 15.34 -1.22 5.01
N LYS A 146 16.54 -1.65 5.43
CA LYS A 146 17.01 -1.48 6.81
C LYS A 146 16.98 -0.01 7.25
N ALA A 147 17.50 0.88 6.42
CA ALA A 147 17.48 2.32 6.70
C ALA A 147 16.05 2.90 6.77
N GLY A 148 15.14 2.39 5.93
CA GLY A 148 13.72 2.75 5.98
C GLY A 148 13.05 2.33 7.28
N ILE A 149 13.32 1.11 7.75
CA ILE A 149 12.82 0.62 9.06
C ILE A 149 13.37 1.50 10.18
N GLU A 150 14.67 1.76 10.22
CA GLU A 150 15.31 2.59 11.26
C GLU A 150 14.88 4.06 11.23
N ASN A 151 14.31 4.54 10.12
CA ASN A 151 13.74 5.88 10.04
C ASN A 151 12.41 5.99 10.79
N ASP A 152 11.58 4.94 10.78
CA ASP A 152 10.22 4.96 11.31
C ASP A 152 10.08 4.23 12.65
N PHE A 153 11.06 3.38 13.00
CA PHE A 153 11.08 2.56 14.21
C PHE A 153 12.34 2.80 15.06
N ALA A 154 12.15 3.13 16.33
CA ALA A 154 13.20 3.28 17.33
C ALA A 154 13.71 1.93 17.84
N ASP A 155 14.95 1.92 18.33
CA ASP A 155 15.58 0.79 19.05
C ASP A 155 15.43 -0.60 18.39
N THR A 156 15.45 -0.62 17.06
CA THR A 156 15.22 -1.84 16.30
C THR A 156 16.30 -2.89 16.55
N GLN A 157 15.87 -4.12 16.83
CA GLN A 157 16.75 -5.28 16.96
C GLN A 157 16.79 -6.03 15.63
N ILE A 158 17.58 -5.53 14.67
CA ILE A 158 17.69 -6.11 13.34
C ILE A 158 18.89 -7.06 13.26
N GLY A 159 18.67 -8.27 12.74
CA GLY A 159 19.69 -9.25 12.41
C GLY A 159 19.36 -10.02 11.14
N GLY A 160 19.86 -11.26 11.04
CA GLY A 160 19.71 -12.07 9.82
C GLY A 160 20.75 -11.76 8.73
N PHE A 161 21.83 -11.04 9.06
CA PHE A 161 22.96 -10.75 8.16
C PHE A 161 24.27 -10.73 8.97
N VAL A 162 25.41 -11.01 8.32
CA VAL A 162 26.75 -10.79 8.90
C VAL A 162 27.70 -10.23 7.84
N ALA A 163 28.68 -9.42 8.25
CA ALA A 163 29.67 -8.88 7.33
C ALA A 163 30.40 -9.99 6.54
N GLY A 164 30.29 -9.95 5.21
CA GLY A 164 30.82 -10.96 4.29
C GLY A 164 29.90 -12.16 4.03
N GLY A 165 28.65 -12.11 4.49
CA GLY A 165 27.65 -13.15 4.28
C GLY A 165 27.81 -14.36 5.20
N TYR A 166 26.77 -15.18 5.30
CA TYR A 166 26.82 -16.49 5.95
C TYR A 166 25.91 -17.50 5.24
N ASP A 167 26.19 -18.79 5.40
CA ASP A 167 25.60 -19.88 4.61
C ASP A 167 25.00 -21.01 5.47
N THR A 168 24.82 -20.78 6.77
CA THR A 168 24.24 -21.77 7.71
C THR A 168 23.18 -21.16 8.63
N GLY A 169 22.29 -21.98 9.20
CA GLY A 169 21.29 -21.56 10.18
C GLY A 169 19.87 -21.35 9.64
N HIS A 170 19.68 -21.42 8.32
CA HIS A 170 18.39 -21.29 7.64
C HIS A 170 18.10 -22.45 6.66
N GLY A 171 16.86 -22.49 6.16
CA GLY A 171 16.45 -23.46 5.14
C GLY A 171 17.22 -23.33 3.83
N GLU A 172 17.21 -24.40 3.01
CA GLU A 172 17.81 -24.41 1.68
C GLU A 172 17.22 -23.27 0.80
N GLY A 173 18.09 -22.50 0.14
CA GLY A 173 17.67 -21.37 -0.71
C GLY A 173 17.14 -20.16 0.07
N SER A 174 17.46 -20.03 1.36
CA SER A 174 17.06 -18.88 2.16
C SER A 174 17.64 -17.57 1.62
N ALA A 175 16.81 -16.53 1.54
CA ALA A 175 17.21 -15.19 1.13
C ALA A 175 18.29 -14.55 2.04
N HIS A 176 18.44 -15.02 3.28
CA HIS A 176 19.53 -14.60 4.17
C HIS A 176 20.91 -14.95 3.60
N TYR A 177 21.04 -16.10 2.93
CA TYR A 177 22.30 -16.54 2.32
C TYR A 177 22.72 -15.69 1.11
N GLU A 178 21.84 -14.77 0.69
CA GLU A 178 22.03 -13.89 -0.46
C GLU A 178 22.05 -12.41 -0.03
N GLY A 179 22.10 -12.15 1.29
CA GLY A 179 22.02 -10.79 1.84
C GLY A 179 20.70 -10.07 1.51
N ARG A 180 19.64 -10.80 1.14
CA ARG A 180 18.34 -10.25 0.72
C ARG A 180 17.31 -10.17 1.85
N ALA A 181 17.62 -10.67 3.03
CA ALA A 181 16.68 -10.78 4.12
C ALA A 181 17.14 -10.10 5.41
N LEU A 182 16.17 -9.68 6.22
CA LEU A 182 16.35 -9.16 7.57
C LEU A 182 15.38 -9.87 8.50
N ASP A 183 15.82 -10.10 9.74
CA ASP A 183 14.95 -10.47 10.85
C ASP A 183 14.90 -9.31 11.85
N VAL A 184 13.71 -8.83 12.17
CA VAL A 184 13.50 -7.81 13.21
C VAL A 184 12.90 -8.47 14.44
N PHE A 185 13.66 -8.53 15.53
CA PHE A 185 13.35 -9.34 16.71
C PHE A 185 12.41 -8.62 17.69
N TYR A 186 11.37 -9.33 18.12
CA TYR A 186 10.40 -8.94 19.14
C TYR A 186 10.37 -10.02 20.23
N ARG A 187 11.28 -9.90 21.21
CA ARG A 187 11.57 -10.94 22.20
C ARG A 187 11.33 -10.46 23.63
N PRO A 188 10.85 -11.33 24.54
CA PRO A 188 10.45 -12.73 24.33
C PRO A 188 9.08 -12.86 23.63
N VAL A 189 8.69 -14.07 23.19
CA VAL A 189 7.35 -14.31 22.63
C VAL A 189 6.27 -14.03 23.69
N ASN A 190 5.52 -12.95 23.48
CA ASN A 190 4.38 -12.54 24.30
C ASN A 190 3.45 -11.64 23.46
N GLU A 191 2.29 -11.28 24.01
CA GLU A 191 1.26 -10.56 23.25
C GLU A 191 1.64 -9.11 22.92
N ASP A 192 2.38 -8.42 23.78
CA ASP A 192 2.84 -7.05 23.54
C ASP A 192 3.86 -7.02 22.39
N ASN A 193 4.86 -7.90 22.43
CA ASN A 193 5.86 -8.06 21.36
C ASN A 193 5.23 -8.57 20.06
N ARG A 194 4.20 -9.42 20.16
CA ARG A 194 3.44 -9.86 18.99
C ARG A 194 2.72 -8.69 18.32
N ARG A 195 2.11 -7.80 19.11
CA ARG A 195 1.47 -6.57 18.62
C ARG A 195 2.46 -5.64 17.94
N GLU A 196 3.63 -5.44 18.54
CA GLU A 196 4.70 -4.62 17.94
C GLU A 196 5.21 -5.21 16.62
N GLY A 197 5.39 -6.53 16.53
CA GLY A 197 5.75 -7.19 15.28
C GLY A 197 4.68 -7.02 14.19
N TRP A 198 3.39 -7.03 14.55
CA TRP A 198 2.32 -6.78 13.60
C TRP A 198 2.29 -5.33 13.09
N LEU A 199 2.67 -4.35 13.92
CA LEU A 199 2.85 -2.96 13.45
C LEU A 199 3.92 -2.88 12.36
N LEU A 200 5.07 -3.53 12.55
CA LEU A 200 6.11 -3.58 11.53
C LEU A 200 5.64 -4.35 10.28
N ALA A 201 5.02 -5.52 10.43
CA ALA A 201 4.53 -6.30 9.30
C ALA A 201 3.51 -5.51 8.45
N HIS A 202 2.62 -4.73 9.09
CA HIS A 202 1.69 -3.83 8.44
C HIS A 202 2.39 -2.64 7.75
N TRP A 203 3.43 -2.09 8.34
CA TRP A 203 4.23 -1.05 7.68
C TRP A 203 4.95 -1.61 6.45
N LEU A 204 5.60 -2.77 6.57
CA LEU A 204 6.31 -3.43 5.48
C LEU A 204 5.38 -3.73 4.29
N ILE A 205 4.19 -4.31 4.53
CA ILE A 205 3.25 -4.63 3.45
C ILE A 205 2.71 -3.38 2.74
N ALA A 206 2.53 -2.26 3.46
CA ALA A 206 2.12 -0.98 2.90
C ALA A 206 3.24 -0.37 2.05
N HIS A 207 4.49 -0.46 2.54
CA HIS A 207 5.68 0.07 1.87
C HIS A 207 6.36 -0.90 0.90
N ALA A 208 5.77 -2.08 0.64
CA ALA A 208 6.38 -3.11 -0.20
C ALA A 208 6.89 -2.61 -1.57
N PRO A 209 6.18 -1.73 -2.31
CA PRO A 209 6.72 -1.16 -3.55
C PRO A 209 7.92 -0.21 -3.34
N ASP A 210 7.99 0.51 -2.21
CA ASP A 210 9.07 1.48 -1.96
C ASP A 210 10.40 0.77 -1.69
N TYR A 211 10.34 -0.40 -1.06
CA TYR A 211 11.50 -1.19 -0.67
C TYR A 211 11.64 -2.50 -1.46
N GLN A 212 10.82 -2.68 -2.50
CA GLN A 212 10.88 -3.84 -3.40
C GLN A 212 10.84 -5.16 -2.60
N ILE A 213 9.91 -5.25 -1.65
CA ILE A 213 9.74 -6.41 -0.76
C ILE A 213 9.11 -7.57 -1.53
N ASP A 214 9.66 -8.77 -1.37
CA ASP A 214 9.15 -10.00 -1.97
C ASP A 214 8.28 -10.81 -0.99
N VAL A 215 8.76 -11.03 0.24
CA VAL A 215 8.11 -11.88 1.24
C VAL A 215 8.19 -11.25 2.62
N ILE A 216 7.13 -11.44 3.41
CA ILE A 216 7.08 -11.13 4.84
C ILE A 216 6.55 -12.35 5.58
N ILE A 217 7.21 -12.78 6.66
CA ILE A 217 6.78 -13.90 7.51
C ILE A 217 6.76 -13.44 8.97
N PHE A 218 5.64 -13.65 9.65
CA PHE A 218 5.49 -13.36 11.07
C PHE A 218 4.30 -14.12 11.64
N ASP A 219 4.40 -14.62 12.87
CA ASP A 219 3.25 -15.12 13.63
C ASP A 219 2.44 -16.22 12.90
N ASP A 220 3.15 -17.23 12.38
CA ASP A 220 2.59 -18.29 11.51
C ASP A 220 1.86 -17.78 10.25
N LYS A 221 2.16 -16.56 9.81
CA LYS A 221 1.64 -15.96 8.58
C LYS A 221 2.74 -15.66 7.58
N ILE A 222 2.39 -15.80 6.31
CA ILE A 222 3.22 -15.40 5.18
C ILE A 222 2.43 -14.53 4.21
N TRP A 223 3.02 -13.41 3.83
CA TRP A 223 2.60 -12.59 2.71
C TRP A 223 3.71 -12.59 1.65
N SER A 224 3.35 -12.57 0.37
CA SER A 224 4.34 -12.66 -0.71
C SER A 224 3.83 -12.11 -2.03
N THR A 225 4.72 -11.53 -2.85
CA THR A 225 4.39 -11.02 -4.19
C THR A 225 3.88 -12.09 -5.15
N ARG A 226 4.31 -13.35 -4.95
CA ARG A 226 3.88 -14.52 -5.72
C ARG A 226 2.38 -14.80 -5.63
N TYR A 227 1.75 -14.45 -4.51
CA TYR A 227 0.32 -14.68 -4.25
C TYR A 227 -0.37 -13.38 -3.82
N PRO A 228 -0.31 -12.32 -4.65
CA PRO A 228 -0.59 -10.96 -4.20
C PRO A 228 -2.07 -10.74 -3.89
N SER A 229 -2.96 -11.63 -4.36
CA SER A 229 -4.40 -11.55 -4.13
C SER A 229 -4.88 -12.40 -2.95
N MET A 230 -4.00 -13.23 -2.37
CA MET A 230 -4.35 -14.08 -1.23
C MET A 230 -4.08 -13.40 0.12
N GLY A 231 -3.36 -12.28 0.14
CA GLY A 231 -2.98 -11.60 1.37
C GLY A 231 -2.15 -12.48 2.29
N TRP A 232 -2.41 -12.39 3.60
CA TRP A 232 -1.80 -13.25 4.61
C TRP A 232 -2.31 -14.68 4.51
N ARG A 233 -1.39 -15.63 4.40
CA ARG A 233 -1.66 -17.07 4.36
C ARG A 233 -1.01 -17.73 5.56
N HIS A 234 -1.44 -18.94 5.91
CA HIS A 234 -0.75 -19.72 6.93
C HIS A 234 0.66 -20.08 6.44
N TYR A 235 1.65 -19.89 7.31
CA TYR A 235 3.01 -20.35 7.15
C TYR A 235 3.18 -21.67 7.92
N GLU A 236 3.59 -22.72 7.23
CA GLU A 236 3.82 -24.03 7.85
C GLU A 236 5.26 -24.15 8.34
N ALA A 237 5.42 -24.53 9.61
CA ALA A 237 6.70 -24.81 10.26
C ALA A 237 6.52 -25.90 11.32
N ASP A 238 7.62 -26.33 11.93
CA ASP A 238 7.58 -27.21 13.10
C ASP A 238 6.74 -26.55 14.22
N PRO A 239 5.60 -27.14 14.63
CA PRO A 239 4.67 -26.52 15.58
C PRO A 239 5.30 -26.26 16.95
N ASP A 240 6.34 -27.02 17.33
CA ASP A 240 7.00 -26.96 18.62
C ASP A 240 8.20 -25.98 18.63
N ASN A 241 8.46 -25.29 17.51
CA ASN A 241 9.60 -24.38 17.36
C ASN A 241 9.13 -22.94 17.07
N GLU A 242 9.09 -22.12 18.12
CA GLU A 242 8.66 -20.72 18.06
C GLU A 242 9.48 -19.87 17.07
N ILE A 243 10.78 -20.18 16.92
CA ILE A 243 11.68 -19.46 16.02
C ILE A 243 11.34 -19.80 14.56
N LEU A 244 11.19 -21.08 14.22
CA LEU A 244 10.81 -21.47 12.86
C LEU A 244 9.40 -20.98 12.48
N ARG A 245 8.53 -20.80 13.47
CA ARG A 245 7.20 -20.22 13.33
C ARG A 245 7.18 -18.69 13.24
N HIS A 246 8.35 -18.04 13.36
CA HIS A 246 8.50 -16.59 13.32
C HIS A 246 7.63 -15.88 14.38
N LEU A 247 7.52 -16.48 15.58
CA LEU A 247 6.76 -15.87 16.68
C LEU A 247 7.57 -14.80 17.42
N ASP A 248 8.89 -14.78 17.26
CA ASP A 248 9.82 -13.88 17.95
C ASP A 248 10.51 -12.87 17.03
N HIS A 249 10.21 -12.88 15.73
CA HIS A 249 10.76 -11.92 14.77
C HIS A 249 9.90 -11.80 13.51
N VAL A 250 9.88 -10.60 12.94
CA VAL A 250 9.36 -10.36 11.60
C VAL A 250 10.49 -10.60 10.61
N HIS A 251 10.34 -11.62 9.78
CA HIS A 251 11.22 -11.87 8.65
C HIS A 251 10.73 -11.12 7.42
N VAL A 252 11.65 -10.49 6.70
CA VAL A 252 11.37 -9.82 5.43
C VAL A 252 12.50 -10.04 4.45
N ASP A 253 12.17 -10.39 3.21
CA ASP A 253 13.14 -10.42 2.12
C ASP A 253 12.70 -9.60 0.89
N VAL A 254 13.70 -9.12 0.15
CA VAL A 254 13.52 -8.21 -0.98
C VAL A 254 13.70 -8.94 -2.32
N LEU A 255 13.10 -8.40 -3.39
CA LEU A 255 13.18 -8.96 -4.74
C LEU A 255 14.63 -9.22 -5.17
N ARG A 256 14.89 -10.38 -5.78
CA ARG A 256 16.24 -10.82 -6.20
C ARG A 256 16.73 -10.17 -7.49
N GLY A 257 15.85 -10.02 -8.48
CA GLY A 257 16.23 -9.78 -9.87
C GLY A 257 16.76 -11.06 -10.58
N PRO A 258 16.78 -11.09 -11.92
CA PRO A 258 17.28 -12.24 -12.68
C PRO A 258 18.80 -12.31 -12.58
N GLU A 259 19.36 -13.51 -12.42
CA GLU A 259 20.82 -13.69 -12.40
C GLU A 259 21.44 -13.12 -13.68
N PRO A 260 22.59 -12.43 -13.57
CA PRO A 260 23.29 -11.95 -14.75
C PRO A 260 23.68 -13.16 -15.62
N GLU A 261 23.51 -13.03 -16.94
CA GLU A 261 23.98 -14.05 -17.87
C GLU A 261 25.52 -14.14 -17.78
N ASP A 262 26.04 -15.36 -17.62
CA ASP A 262 27.49 -15.60 -17.68
C ASP A 262 28.00 -15.27 -19.10
N ASP A 263 28.71 -14.15 -19.26
CA ASP A 263 29.42 -13.76 -20.50
C ASP A 263 30.67 -14.63 -20.80
#